data_AF-A0A3D3BIH2-F1
#
_entry.id   AF-A0A3D3BIH2-F1
#
_cell.length_a   1.000
_cell.length_b   1.000
_cell.length_c   1.000
_cell.angle_alpha   90.00
_cell.angle_beta   90.00
_cell.angle_gamma   90.00
#
_symmetry.space_group_name_H-M   'P 1'
#
loop_
_entity.id
_entity.type
_entity.pdbx_description
1 polymer ?
#
loop_
_entity_poly.entity_id
_entity_poly.type
_entity_poly.pdbx_seq_one_letter_code
_entity_poly.pdbx_strand_id
1 'polypeptide(L)'
;MPMTTDPKAILDYTLARHSAAVLDLPELVCLHRDCRRAHDCRYLIAGDPPSPDCLDLLTPEDRVRFDAFLDVVHAMIPHGPAAMADHREAREMQRAACDVLQAVFTQYPEDRRSIRLWRRQLDRILLKKEQVPPNS
;
A
#
# COMPACT_ATOMS: atom_id res chain seq x y z
N MET A 1 22.87 -0.37 13.90
CA MET A 1 22.77 -0.78 12.49
C MET A 1 22.62 0.48 11.66
N PRO A 2 23.41 0.68 10.59
CA PRO A 2 23.25 1.85 9.74
C PRO A 2 21.88 1.74 9.07
N MET A 3 20.95 2.62 9.43
CA MET A 3 19.74 2.80 8.63
C MET A 3 20.20 3.30 7.27
N THR A 4 19.75 2.65 6.20
CA THR A 4 20.00 3.13 4.83
C THR A 4 19.60 4.61 4.74
N THR A 5 20.51 5.44 4.24
CA THR A 5 20.25 6.86 4.00
C THR A 5 19.74 7.10 2.58
N ASP A 6 19.57 6.05 1.79
CA ASP A 6 18.97 6.15 0.45
C ASP A 6 17.48 6.50 0.60
N PRO A 7 17.05 7.69 0.14
CA PRO A 7 15.64 8.09 0.22
C PRO A 7 14.70 7.11 -0.48
N LYS A 8 15.16 6.44 -1.54
CA LYS A 8 14.35 5.46 -2.26
C LYS A 8 14.10 4.22 -1.39
N ALA A 9 15.15 3.66 -0.79
CA ALA A 9 15.01 2.52 0.11
C ALA A 9 14.12 2.82 1.33
N ILE A 10 14.18 4.06 1.85
CA ILE A 10 13.28 4.52 2.93
C ILE A 10 11.82 4.55 2.44
N LEU A 11 11.57 5.09 1.25
CA LEU A 11 10.23 5.13 0.66
C LEU A 11 9.69 3.72 0.40
N ASP A 12 10.48 2.84 -0.23
CA ASP A 12 10.10 1.46 -0.55
C ASP A 12 9.75 0.68 0.72
N TYR A 13 10.57 0.80 1.78
CA TYR A 13 10.24 0.23 3.09
C TYR A 13 8.94 0.80 3.66
N THR A 14 8.77 2.12 3.61
CA THR A 14 7.60 2.79 4.18
C THR A 14 6.33 2.31 3.46
N LEU A 15 6.37 2.20 2.13
CA LEU A 15 5.27 1.65 1.34
C LEU A 15 5.00 0.19 1.72
N ALA A 16 6.03 -0.67 1.79
CA ALA A 16 5.86 -2.06 2.16
C ALA A 16 5.24 -2.24 3.55
N ARG A 17 5.67 -1.44 4.55
CA ARG A 17 5.12 -1.48 5.91
C ARG A 17 3.64 -1.09 5.95
N HIS A 18 3.28 0.01 5.30
CA HIS A 18 1.88 0.48 5.27
C HIS A 18 1.00 -0.43 4.43
N SER A 19 1.53 -1.02 3.36
CA SER A 19 0.86 -2.07 2.60
C SER A 19 0.57 -3.30 3.47
N ALA A 20 1.54 -3.73 4.28
CA ALA A 20 1.34 -4.84 5.20
C ALA A 20 0.26 -4.53 6.23
N ALA A 21 0.23 -3.30 6.77
CA ALA A 21 -0.79 -2.86 7.70
C ALA A 21 -2.19 -2.80 7.08
N VAL A 22 -2.33 -2.30 5.84
CA VAL A 22 -3.62 -2.27 5.11
C VAL A 22 -4.16 -3.68 4.83
N LEU A 23 -3.27 -4.66 4.67
CA LEU A 23 -3.62 -6.07 4.49
C LEU A 23 -3.70 -6.85 5.81
N ASP A 24 -3.66 -6.17 6.96
CA ASP A 24 -3.69 -6.76 8.32
C ASP A 24 -2.62 -7.84 8.58
N LEU A 25 -1.53 -7.86 7.80
CA LEU A 25 -0.45 -8.85 7.97
C LEU A 25 0.19 -8.82 9.36
N PRO A 26 0.40 -7.65 10.01
CA PRO A 26 0.93 -7.62 11.36
C PRO A 26 0.08 -8.41 12.34
N GLU A 27 -1.25 -8.40 12.23
CA GLU A 27 -2.15 -9.19 13.08
C GLU A 27 -2.09 -10.67 12.73
N LEU A 28 -2.13 -10.99 11.43
CA LEU A 28 -2.31 -12.35 10.93
C LEU A 28 -1.06 -13.23 11.03
N VAL A 29 0.12 -12.66 10.77
CA VAL A 29 1.35 -13.48 10.61
C VAL A 29 2.51 -13.07 11.51
N CYS A 30 2.57 -11.83 12.01
CA CYS A 30 3.74 -11.37 12.77
C CYS A 30 3.91 -12.11 14.10
N LEU A 31 5.14 -12.51 14.42
CA LEU A 31 5.47 -13.18 15.69
C LEU A 31 5.45 -12.23 16.89
N HIS A 32 5.66 -10.94 16.68
CA HIS A 32 5.76 -9.94 17.73
C HIS A 32 4.39 -9.46 18.21
N ARG A 33 4.07 -9.70 19.49
CA ARG A 33 2.78 -9.33 20.11
C ARG A 33 2.45 -7.85 20.00
N ASP A 34 3.46 -6.98 20.16
CA ASP A 34 3.24 -5.53 20.11
C ASP A 34 2.92 -5.05 18.70
N CYS A 35 3.47 -5.71 17.66
CA CYS A 35 3.11 -5.44 16.27
C CYS A 35 1.68 -5.89 15.95
N ARG A 36 1.29 -7.09 16.39
CA ARG A 36 -0.09 -7.59 16.26
C ARG A 36 -1.10 -6.61 16.86
N ARG A 37 -0.86 -6.16 18.10
CA ARG A 37 -1.75 -5.22 18.80
C ARG A 37 -1.85 -3.84 18.17
N ALA A 38 -0.77 -3.39 17.53
CA ALA A 38 -0.71 -2.08 16.89
C ALA A 38 -1.16 -2.11 15.41
N HIS A 39 -1.43 -3.28 14.84
CA HIS A 39 -1.64 -3.49 13.40
C HIS A 39 -0.51 -2.90 12.55
N ASP A 40 0.72 -2.94 13.07
CA ASP A 40 1.85 -2.22 12.50
C ASP A 40 3.18 -2.93 12.80
N CYS A 41 3.86 -3.42 11.75
CA CYS A 41 5.13 -4.11 11.90
C CYS A 41 6.27 -3.12 12.12
N ARG A 42 6.86 -3.17 13.32
CA ARG A 42 7.95 -2.27 13.73
C ARG A 42 9.35 -2.87 13.56
N TYR A 43 9.42 -4.16 13.27
CA TYR A 43 10.68 -4.88 13.12
C TYR A 43 11.07 -4.96 11.65
N LEU A 44 12.35 -4.74 11.41
CA LEU A 44 12.98 -4.69 10.11
C LEU A 44 13.89 -5.89 9.95
N ILE A 45 13.78 -6.56 8.80
CA ILE A 45 14.76 -7.53 8.37
C ILE A 45 15.79 -6.81 7.51
N ALA A 46 17.06 -7.08 7.81
CA ALA A 46 18.17 -6.52 7.07
C ALA A 46 18.15 -7.05 5.63
N GLY A 47 18.18 -6.13 4.66
CA GLY A 47 18.14 -6.41 3.23
C GLY A 47 18.36 -5.12 2.45
N ASP A 48 18.49 -5.24 1.13
CA ASP A 48 18.56 -4.09 0.22
C ASP A 48 17.50 -4.24 -0.89
N PRO A 49 16.29 -3.65 -0.73
CA PRO A 49 15.87 -2.78 0.38
C PRO A 49 15.47 -3.56 1.65
N PRO A 50 15.46 -2.91 2.84
CA PRO A 50 14.98 -3.52 4.07
C PRO A 50 13.47 -3.78 4.03
N SER A 51 13.02 -4.88 4.63
CA SER A 51 11.61 -5.31 4.62
C SER A 51 11.03 -5.41 6.04
N PRO A 52 9.70 -5.25 6.22
CA PRO A 52 9.02 -5.60 7.45
C PRO A 52 9.14 -7.10 7.76
N ASP A 53 9.41 -7.44 9.02
CA ASP A 53 9.59 -8.82 9.49
C ASP A 53 8.40 -9.74 9.21
N CYS A 54 7.18 -9.19 9.22
CA CYS A 54 5.98 -9.96 8.90
C CYS A 54 5.96 -10.52 7.47
N LEU A 55 6.73 -9.95 6.53
CA LEU A 55 6.75 -10.43 5.14
C LEU A 55 7.57 -11.70 4.95
N ASP A 56 8.49 -12.01 5.85
CA ASP A 56 9.30 -13.24 5.79
C ASP A 56 8.55 -14.44 6.38
N LEU A 57 7.43 -14.18 7.05
CA LEU A 57 6.53 -15.20 7.60
C LEU A 57 5.41 -15.59 6.64
N LEU A 58 5.33 -14.92 5.48
CA LEU A 58 4.37 -15.26 4.44
C LEU A 58 4.75 -16.56 3.75
N THR A 59 3.74 -17.30 3.30
CA THR A 59 3.97 -18.37 2.33
C THR A 59 4.49 -17.77 1.01
N PRO A 60 5.20 -18.55 0.17
CA PRO A 60 5.64 -18.05 -1.13
C PRO A 60 4.50 -17.50 -1.99
N GLU A 61 3.32 -18.11 -1.90
CA GLU A 61 2.13 -17.70 -2.64
C GLU A 61 1.58 -16.35 -2.15
N ASP A 62 1.48 -16.16 -0.84
CA ASP A 62 1.03 -14.90 -0.25
C ASP A 62 2.05 -13.78 -0.45
N ARG A 63 3.34 -14.12 -0.48
CA ARG A 63 4.39 -13.16 -0.81
C ARG A 63 4.23 -12.64 -2.22
N VAL A 64 3.96 -13.50 -3.20
CA VAL A 64 3.69 -13.08 -4.59
C VAL A 64 2.47 -12.16 -4.66
N ARG A 65 1.40 -12.46 -3.92
CA ARG A 65 0.21 -11.58 -3.86
C ARG A 65 0.52 -10.22 -3.25
N PHE A 66 1.32 -10.21 -2.17
CA PHE A 66 1.77 -8.99 -1.53
C PHE A 66 2.62 -8.14 -2.49
N ASP A 67 3.59 -8.74 -3.16
CA ASP A 67 4.48 -8.04 -4.09
C ASP A 67 3.67 -7.47 -5.27
N ALA A 68 2.69 -8.21 -5.80
CA ALA A 68 1.79 -7.71 -6.84
C ALA A 68 0.94 -6.51 -6.38
N PHE A 69 0.48 -6.51 -5.12
CA PHE A 69 -0.18 -5.35 -4.54
C PHE A 69 0.77 -4.16 -4.38
N LEU A 70 2.00 -4.41 -3.92
CA LEU A 70 3.01 -3.37 -3.75
C LEU A 70 3.39 -2.73 -5.10
N ASP A 71 3.46 -3.50 -6.18
CA ASP A 71 3.66 -3.00 -7.54
C ASP A 71 2.55 -2.03 -7.97
N VAL A 72 1.29 -2.33 -7.62
CA VAL A 72 0.16 -1.42 -7.86
C VAL A 72 0.31 -0.12 -7.07
N VAL A 73 0.72 -0.20 -5.81
CA VAL A 73 1.02 0.99 -4.98
C VAL A 73 2.10 1.84 -5.65
N HIS A 74 3.19 1.23 -6.10
CA HIS A 74 4.28 1.93 -6.79
C HIS A 74 3.82 2.58 -8.09
N ALA A 75 3.07 1.86 -8.93
CA ALA A 75 2.55 2.37 -10.21
C ALA A 75 1.61 3.57 -10.01
N MET A 76 0.88 3.63 -8.89
CA MET A 76 -0.02 4.73 -8.58
C MET A 76 0.70 6.04 -8.21
N ILE A 77 1.96 6.02 -7.80
CA ILE A 77 2.72 7.22 -7.47
C ILE A 77 2.90 8.15 -8.69
N PRO A 78 3.42 7.68 -9.84
CA PRO A 78 3.55 8.53 -11.03
C PRO A 78 2.25 8.65 -11.85
N HIS A 79 1.38 7.65 -11.85
CA HIS A 79 0.25 7.58 -12.78
C HIS A 79 -1.12 7.88 -12.15
N GLY A 80 -1.20 7.83 -10.83
CA GLY A 80 -2.46 7.92 -10.11
C GLY A 80 -3.43 6.78 -10.41
N PRO A 81 -4.64 6.85 -9.86
CA PRO A 81 -5.61 5.76 -9.88
C PRO A 81 -6.34 5.55 -11.21
N ALA A 82 -6.37 6.54 -12.10
CA ALA A 82 -7.17 6.45 -13.33
C ALA A 82 -6.61 5.45 -14.36
N ALA A 83 -5.35 5.04 -14.22
CA ALA A 83 -4.63 4.29 -15.25
C ALA A 83 -4.91 2.78 -15.29
N MET A 84 -5.50 2.17 -14.24
CA MET A 84 -5.52 0.69 -14.12
C MET A 84 -6.88 0.02 -13.87
N ALA A 85 -8.03 0.70 -14.02
CA ALA A 85 -9.32 0.17 -13.54
C ALA A 85 -10.41 -0.09 -14.60
N ASP A 86 -10.42 -1.30 -15.16
CA ASP A 86 -11.51 -1.80 -16.00
C ASP A 86 -12.47 -2.79 -15.29
N HIS A 87 -12.04 -3.46 -14.21
CA HIS A 87 -12.89 -4.40 -13.45
C HIS A 87 -12.91 -4.11 -11.93
N ARG A 88 -13.86 -4.73 -11.22
CA ARG A 88 -14.15 -4.47 -9.80
C ARG A 88 -12.95 -4.73 -8.89
N GLU A 89 -12.29 -5.87 -9.05
CA GLU A 89 -11.14 -6.28 -8.24
C GLU A 89 -9.98 -5.27 -8.37
N ALA A 90 -9.69 -4.79 -9.58
CA ALA A 90 -8.70 -3.74 -9.80
C ALA A 90 -9.06 -2.44 -9.06
N ARG A 91 -10.35 -2.10 -8.96
CA ARG A 91 -10.81 -0.92 -8.19
C ARG A 91 -10.63 -1.08 -6.69
N GLU A 92 -10.93 -2.26 -6.15
CA GLU A 92 -10.73 -2.55 -4.74
C GLU A 92 -9.23 -2.49 -4.38
N MET A 93 -8.38 -3.06 -5.25
CA MET A 93 -6.93 -2.99 -5.11
C MET A 93 -6.40 -1.55 -5.17
N GLN A 94 -6.89 -0.73 -6.10
CA GLN A 94 -6.52 0.69 -6.19
C GLN A 94 -6.97 1.50 -4.96
N ARG A 95 -8.14 1.16 -4.40
CA ARG A 95 -8.64 1.80 -3.19
C ARG A 95 -7.70 1.52 -2.02
N ALA A 96 -7.36 0.25 -1.81
CA ALA A 96 -6.40 -0.15 -0.79
C ALA A 96 -5.03 0.52 -1.01
N ALA A 97 -4.55 0.58 -2.25
CA ALA A 97 -3.31 1.27 -2.58
C ALA A 97 -3.36 2.78 -2.26
N CYS A 98 -4.51 3.44 -2.44
CA CYS A 98 -4.68 4.82 -2.00
C CYS A 98 -4.70 5.00 -0.49
N ASP A 99 -5.25 4.04 0.26
CA ASP A 99 -5.17 4.07 1.72
C ASP A 99 -3.71 3.95 2.19
N VAL A 100 -2.90 3.11 1.54
CA VAL A 100 -1.43 3.03 1.75
C VAL A 100 -0.78 4.38 1.47
N LEU A 101 -0.93 4.93 0.25
CA LEU A 101 -0.29 6.20 -0.13
C LEU A 101 -0.71 7.33 0.80
N GLN A 102 -1.97 7.37 1.22
CA GLN A 102 -2.42 8.35 2.20
C GLN A 102 -1.73 8.18 3.56
N ALA A 103 -1.59 6.96 4.07
CA ALA A 103 -0.92 6.71 5.33
C ALA A 103 0.56 7.13 5.28
N VAL A 104 1.26 6.84 4.16
CA VAL A 104 2.65 7.26 3.91
C VAL A 104 2.75 8.78 3.85
N PHE A 105 2.00 9.41 2.95
CA PHE A 105 2.15 10.83 2.67
C PHE A 105 1.50 11.75 3.70
N THR A 106 0.69 11.25 4.63
CA THR A 106 0.25 12.07 5.78
C THR A 106 1.45 12.52 6.63
N GLN A 107 2.55 11.78 6.58
CA GLN A 107 3.81 12.07 7.26
C GLN A 107 4.67 13.12 6.53
N TYR A 108 4.34 13.44 5.26
CA TYR A 108 5.05 14.41 4.41
C TYR A 108 4.12 15.60 4.09
N PRO A 109 4.22 16.72 4.83
CA PRO A 109 3.27 17.85 4.75
C PRO A 109 3.11 18.45 3.35
N GLU A 110 4.19 18.49 2.57
CA GLU A 110 4.31 19.03 1.21
C GLU A 110 3.43 18.29 0.20
N ASP A 111 3.26 16.97 0.36
CA ASP A 111 2.55 16.15 -0.62
C ASP A 111 1.05 16.06 -0.36
N ARG A 112 0.58 16.45 0.84
CA ARG A 112 -0.83 16.34 1.30
C ARG A 112 -1.89 16.89 0.34
N ARG A 113 -1.54 17.84 -0.53
CA ARG A 113 -2.48 18.38 -1.54
C ARG A 113 -2.69 17.41 -2.69
N SER A 114 -1.62 16.78 -3.19
CA SER A 114 -1.66 15.84 -4.31
C SER A 114 -2.47 14.59 -3.96
N ILE A 115 -2.26 14.00 -2.78
CA ILE A 115 -3.05 12.84 -2.31
C ILE A 115 -4.53 13.16 -2.17
N ARG A 116 -4.87 14.34 -1.62
CA ARG A 116 -6.28 14.76 -1.50
C ARG A 116 -6.94 14.90 -2.86
N LEU A 117 -6.21 15.37 -3.87
CA LEU A 117 -6.70 15.45 -5.25
C LEU A 117 -6.87 14.05 -5.85
N TRP A 118 -5.91 13.14 -5.64
CA TRP A 118 -5.99 11.76 -6.12
C TRP A 118 -7.16 11.00 -5.50
N ARG A 119 -7.40 11.12 -4.18
CA ARG A 119 -8.54 10.50 -3.51
C ARG A 119 -9.88 11.01 -4.07
N ARG A 120 -10.01 12.34 -4.24
CA ARG A 120 -11.20 12.93 -4.90
C ARG A 120 -11.37 12.50 -6.36
N GLN A 121 -10.27 12.17 -7.04
CA GLN A 121 -10.32 11.66 -8.41
C GLN A 121 -10.79 10.20 -8.42
N LEU A 122 -10.32 9.36 -7.49
CA LEU A 122 -10.84 8.01 -7.26
C LEU A 122 -12.32 8.02 -6.94
N ASP A 123 -12.73 8.77 -5.93
CA ASP A 123 -14.13 8.82 -5.50
C ASP A 123 -15.03 9.21 -6.69
N ARG A 124 -14.57 10.16 -7.53
CA ARG A 124 -15.28 10.55 -8.76
C ARG A 124 -15.31 9.45 -9.82
N ILE A 125 -14.23 8.69 -10.02
CA ILE A 125 -14.20 7.57 -10.97
C ILE A 125 -15.13 6.45 -10.50
N LEU A 126 -15.14 6.15 -9.20
CA LEU A 126 -16.00 5.14 -8.58
C LEU A 126 -17.47 5.54 -8.69
N LEU A 127 -17.83 6.76 -8.27
CA LEU A 127 -19.20 7.27 -8.33
C LEU A 127 -19.74 7.38 -9.76
N LYS A 128 -18.91 7.75 -10.74
CA LYS A 128 -19.34 7.81 -12.15
C LYS A 128 -19.63 6.45 -12.75
N LYS A 129 -18.87 5.41 -12.38
CA LYS A 129 -19.04 4.06 -12.93
C LYS A 129 -20.10 3.24 -12.18
N GLU A 130 -20.46 3.56 -10.94
CA GLU A 130 -21.63 3.00 -10.24
C GLU A 130 -22.97 3.48 -10.81
N GLN A 131 -22.99 4.63 -11.50
CA GLN A 131 -24.19 5.18 -12.16
C GLN A 131 -24.43 4.64 -13.58
N VAL A 132 -23.55 3.77 -14.09
CA VAL A 132 -23.76 3.09 -15.38
C VAL A 132 -24.45 1.75 -15.09
N PRO A 133 -25.75 1.59 -15.36
CA PRO A 133 -26.41 0.30 -15.20
C PRO A 133 -25.74 -0.72 -16.15
N PRO A 134 -25.60 -2.00 -15.75
CA PRO A 134 -25.16 -3.02 -16.69
C PRO A 134 -26.17 -3.02 -17.85
N ASN A 135 -25.67 -2.81 -19.07
CA ASN A 135 -26.49 -2.88 -20.28
C ASN A 135 -27.34 -4.16 -20.26
N SER A 136 -28.64 -3.98 -20.40
CA SER A 136 -29.61 -5.04 -20.74
C SER A 136 -29.40 -5.50 -22.18
#